data_AF-A0A7R8ZGK4-F1
#
_entry.id   AF-A0A7R8ZGK4-F1
#
_cell.length_a   1.000
_cell.length_b   1.000
_cell.length_c   1.000
_cell.angle_alpha   90.00
_cell.angle_beta   90.00
_cell.angle_gamma   90.00
#
_symmetry.space_group_name_H-M   'P 1'
#
loop_
_entity.id
_entity.type
_entity.pdbx_description
1 polymer ?
#
loop_
_entity_poly.entity_id
_entity_poly.type
_entity_poly.pdbx_seq_one_letter_code
_entity_poly.pdbx_strand_id
1 'polypeptide(L)'
;MVEWNLVQLPQIEIAAIDNGLAFPFKHPDSWRAYPYHWAWLAQAKVPFSQEIRELVLPQLSDMNFVQDLCDDLYVLFKVSSLDDLYVLFKVSSQDDLYVLFKVSSQDDLYVLFSSQDDLYVLFKQDKGFDRHLFEKQMSVMRGQILNLTQALKDGRSPVQLVQMPAVIVER
;
A
#
# COMPACT_ATOMS: atom_id res chain seq x y z
N MET A 1 -4.08 35.28 -37.06
CA MET A 1 -5.05 34.18 -37.23
C MET A 1 -5.23 33.54 -35.87
N VAL A 2 -6.43 33.56 -35.32
CA VAL A 2 -6.76 32.95 -34.02
C VAL A 2 -6.95 31.46 -34.25
N GLU A 3 -6.22 30.60 -33.53
CA GLU A 3 -6.37 29.14 -33.59
C GLU A 3 -7.74 28.73 -33.01
N TRP A 4 -8.73 28.56 -33.88
CA TRP A 4 -10.11 28.20 -33.53
C TRP A 4 -10.35 26.69 -33.30
N ASN A 5 -9.32 25.88 -33.01
CA ASN A 5 -9.47 24.41 -33.02
C ASN A 5 -8.89 23.68 -31.80
N LEU A 6 -8.95 24.26 -30.60
CA LEU A 6 -8.70 23.50 -29.37
C LEU A 6 -10.04 23.13 -28.71
N VAL A 7 -10.77 22.19 -29.33
CA VAL A 7 -11.73 21.40 -28.56
C VAL A 7 -10.88 20.51 -27.66
N GLN A 8 -10.84 20.80 -26.36
CA GLN A 8 -10.18 19.91 -25.41
C GLN A 8 -10.78 18.52 -25.57
N LEU A 9 -9.91 17.53 -25.81
CA LEU A 9 -10.32 16.14 -25.86
C LEU A 9 -10.97 15.78 -24.52
N PRO A 10 -12.02 14.94 -24.53
CA PRO A 10 -12.67 14.53 -23.31
C PRO A 10 -11.67 13.82 -22.40
N GLN A 11 -11.59 14.27 -21.16
CA GLN A 11 -10.78 13.65 -20.12
C GLN A 11 -11.58 12.54 -19.45
N ILE A 12 -10.93 11.42 -19.16
CA ILE A 12 -11.52 10.27 -18.47
C ILE A 12 -10.59 9.90 -17.32
N GLU A 13 -11.16 9.72 -16.14
CA GLU A 13 -10.44 9.38 -14.90
C GLU A 13 -11.08 8.15 -14.25
N ILE A 14 -10.28 7.41 -13.46
CA ILE A 14 -10.71 6.21 -12.74
C ILE A 14 -10.45 6.42 -11.24
N ALA A 15 -11.43 6.07 -10.41
CA ALA A 15 -11.28 6.03 -8.95
C ALA A 15 -11.39 4.57 -8.46
N ALA A 16 -10.38 4.12 -7.70
CA ALA A 16 -10.40 2.81 -7.03
C ALA A 16 -11.00 2.97 -5.61
N ILE A 17 -12.28 2.63 -5.47
CA ILE A 17 -13.03 2.68 -4.21
C ILE A 17 -13.17 1.28 -3.61
N ASP A 18 -13.58 1.21 -2.33
CA ASP A 18 -13.89 -0.04 -1.62
C ASP A 18 -12.69 -1.01 -1.52
N ASN A 19 -11.58 -0.50 -0.97
CA ASN A 19 -10.33 -1.28 -0.79
C ASN A 19 -10.25 -1.99 0.59
N GLY A 20 -11.37 -2.09 1.32
CA GLY A 20 -11.40 -2.58 2.71
C GLY A 20 -11.07 -4.07 2.90
N LEU A 21 -11.08 -4.85 1.82
CA LEU A 21 -10.76 -6.28 1.81
C LEU A 21 -9.37 -6.59 1.21
N ALA A 22 -8.48 -5.59 1.15
CA ALA A 22 -7.10 -5.75 0.70
C ALA A 22 -6.19 -6.38 1.79
N PHE A 23 -4.91 -6.61 1.46
CA PHE A 23 -3.87 -7.12 2.35
C PHE A 23 -4.17 -8.48 3.03
N PRO A 24 -4.34 -9.57 2.25
CA PRO A 24 -4.50 -10.90 2.83
C PRO A 24 -3.18 -11.41 3.43
N PHE A 25 -3.27 -12.19 4.51
CA PHE A 25 -2.10 -12.82 5.14
C PHE A 25 -1.62 -14.10 4.42
N LYS A 26 -2.37 -14.59 3.44
CA LYS A 26 -1.99 -15.69 2.56
C LYS A 26 -2.71 -15.57 1.22
N HIS A 27 -2.18 -16.19 0.17
CA HIS A 27 -2.95 -16.36 -1.06
C HIS A 27 -4.19 -17.23 -0.81
N PRO A 28 -5.33 -16.95 -1.48
CA PRO A 28 -6.50 -17.81 -1.38
C PRO A 28 -6.20 -19.26 -1.75
N ASP A 29 -6.73 -20.22 -0.98
CA ASP A 29 -6.51 -21.65 -1.23
C ASP A 29 -7.08 -22.11 -2.59
N SER A 30 -8.05 -21.36 -3.12
CA SER A 30 -8.57 -21.52 -4.48
C SER A 30 -8.52 -20.19 -5.21
N TRP A 31 -7.84 -20.16 -6.35
CA TRP A 31 -7.76 -18.99 -7.23
C TRP A 31 -9.14 -18.47 -7.69
N ARG A 32 -10.17 -19.32 -7.64
CA ARG A 32 -11.55 -18.96 -8.00
C ARG A 32 -12.33 -18.26 -6.89
N ALA A 33 -11.83 -18.25 -5.67
CA ALA A 33 -12.55 -17.67 -4.54
C ALA A 33 -12.53 -16.13 -4.56
N TYR A 34 -11.45 -15.52 -5.07
CA TYR A 34 -11.26 -14.06 -5.07
C TYR A 34 -10.53 -13.59 -6.35
N PRO A 35 -11.16 -13.68 -7.53
CA PRO A 35 -10.52 -13.27 -8.79
C PRO A 35 -10.50 -11.75 -8.95
N TYR A 36 -9.48 -11.25 -9.66
CA TYR A 36 -9.49 -9.87 -10.16
C TYR A 36 -10.48 -9.74 -11.32
N HIS A 37 -11.67 -9.20 -11.06
CA HIS A 37 -12.75 -9.10 -12.06
C HIS A 37 -12.33 -8.37 -13.35
N TRP A 38 -11.46 -7.35 -13.24
CA TRP A 38 -10.94 -6.62 -14.40
C TRP A 38 -10.11 -7.50 -15.35
N ALA A 39 -9.61 -8.66 -14.91
CA ALA A 39 -8.80 -9.57 -15.73
C ALA A 39 -9.60 -10.19 -16.90
N TRP A 40 -10.93 -10.18 -16.83
CA TRP A 40 -11.81 -10.66 -17.90
C TRP A 40 -12.11 -9.59 -18.96
N LEU A 41 -11.77 -8.33 -18.72
CA LEU A 41 -11.96 -7.26 -19.68
C LEU A 41 -10.94 -7.37 -20.82
N ALA A 42 -11.31 -6.91 -22.01
CA ALA A 42 -10.41 -6.92 -23.18
C ALA A 42 -9.14 -6.10 -22.91
N GLN A 43 -9.28 -5.02 -22.14
CA GLN A 43 -8.21 -4.13 -21.71
C GLN A 43 -7.10 -4.86 -20.94
N ALA A 44 -7.44 -5.89 -20.17
CA ALA A 44 -6.45 -6.66 -19.42
C ALA A 44 -5.53 -7.51 -20.31
N LYS A 45 -5.86 -7.68 -21.59
CA LYS A 45 -5.01 -8.37 -22.58
C LYS A 45 -3.98 -7.44 -23.23
N VAL A 46 -4.13 -6.12 -23.05
CA VAL A 46 -3.18 -5.14 -23.57
C VAL A 46 -1.92 -5.17 -22.71
N PRO A 47 -0.72 -5.29 -23.30
CA PRO A 47 0.54 -5.20 -22.56
C PRO A 47 0.66 -3.91 -21.75
N PHE A 48 1.37 -3.95 -20.62
CA PHE A 48 1.71 -2.74 -19.88
C PHE A 48 2.45 -1.76 -20.79
N SER A 49 1.99 -0.51 -20.78
CA SER A 49 2.55 0.55 -21.61
C SER A 49 3.95 0.95 -21.13
N GLN A 50 4.69 1.70 -21.95
CA GLN A 50 6.01 2.17 -21.56
C GLN A 50 5.92 3.16 -20.40
N GLU A 51 4.89 4.00 -20.38
CA GLU A 51 4.67 5.02 -19.36
C GLU A 51 4.53 4.42 -17.96
N ILE A 52 3.71 3.36 -17.80
CA ILE A 52 3.54 2.71 -16.49
C ILE A 52 4.81 1.97 -16.06
N ARG A 53 5.56 1.41 -17.02
CA ARG A 53 6.83 0.73 -16.74
C ARG A 53 7.88 1.72 -16.25
N GLU A 54 8.04 2.85 -16.93
CA GLU A 54 8.99 3.90 -16.53
C GLU A 54 8.61 4.54 -15.19
N LEU A 55 7.31 4.68 -14.90
CA LEU A 55 6.84 5.22 -13.63
C LEU A 55 7.06 4.26 -12.45
N VAL A 56 6.71 2.98 -12.61
CA VAL A 56 6.59 2.04 -11.48
C VAL A 56 7.84 1.17 -11.31
N LEU A 57 8.48 0.75 -12.40
CA LEU A 57 9.59 -0.22 -12.35
C LEU A 57 10.81 0.25 -11.54
N PRO A 58 11.25 1.52 -11.61
CA PRO A 58 12.38 1.99 -10.80
C PRO A 58 12.11 1.89 -9.30
N GLN A 59 10.88 2.18 -8.86
CA GLN A 59 10.48 2.13 -7.45
C GLN A 59 10.43 0.68 -6.96
N LEU A 60 9.75 -0.21 -7.68
CA LEU A 60 9.60 -1.62 -7.26
C LEU A 60 10.88 -2.46 -7.40
N SER A 61 11.86 -1.99 -8.18
CA SER A 61 13.17 -2.63 -8.28
C SER A 61 14.15 -2.18 -7.19
N ASP A 62 13.85 -1.10 -6.48
CA ASP A 62 14.63 -0.61 -5.35
C ASP A 62 14.17 -1.29 -4.05
N MET A 63 15.08 -2.06 -3.46
CA MET A 63 14.81 -2.76 -2.21
C MET A 63 14.62 -1.80 -1.03
N ASN A 64 15.21 -0.60 -1.07
CA ASN A 64 15.01 0.41 -0.03
C ASN A 64 13.57 0.93 -0.06
N PHE A 65 13.08 1.29 -1.25
CA PHE A 65 11.68 1.71 -1.43
C PHE A 65 10.68 0.67 -0.92
N VAL A 66 10.88 -0.61 -1.26
CA VAL A 66 10.00 -1.70 -0.79
C VAL A 66 10.08 -1.87 0.73
N GLN A 67 11.25 -1.65 1.32
CA GLN A 67 11.42 -1.69 2.78
C GLN A 67 10.72 -0.53 3.46
N ASP A 68 10.92 0.70 2.98
CA ASP A 68 10.29 1.92 3.48
C ASP A 68 8.75 1.80 3.40
N LEU A 69 8.22 1.29 2.28
CA LEU A 69 6.79 1.01 2.13
C LEU A 69 6.25 0.03 3.20
N CYS A 70 7.02 -1.00 3.53
CA CYS A 70 6.62 -1.95 4.58
C CYS A 70 6.65 -1.32 5.96
N ASP A 71 7.63 -0.45 6.22
CA ASP A 71 7.77 0.23 7.51
C ASP A 71 6.65 1.28 7.68
N ASP A 72 6.27 1.99 6.62
CA ASP A 72 5.10 2.88 6.58
C ASP A 72 3.81 2.11 6.85
N LEU A 73 3.62 0.96 6.20
CA LEU A 73 2.46 0.09 6.43
C LEU A 73 2.45 -0.48 7.86
N TYR A 74 3.60 -0.78 8.44
CA TYR A 74 3.68 -1.23 9.83
C TYR A 74 3.19 -0.15 10.78
N VAL A 75 3.63 1.09 10.59
CA VAL A 75 3.14 2.24 11.37
C VAL A 75 1.64 2.42 11.18
N LEU A 76 1.16 2.38 9.93
CA LEU A 76 -0.26 2.54 9.63
C LEU A 76 -1.13 1.46 10.29
N PHE A 77 -0.81 0.18 10.11
CA PHE A 77 -1.59 -0.93 10.66
C PHE A 77 -1.56 -0.95 12.19
N LYS A 78 -0.44 -0.52 12.80
CA LYS A 78 -0.30 -0.40 14.25
C LYS A 78 -1.11 0.78 14.82
N VAL A 79 -1.27 1.87 14.05
CA VAL A 79 -2.07 3.04 14.45
C VAL A 79 -3.56 2.82 14.19
N SER A 80 -3.94 2.19 13.07
CA SER A 80 -5.34 1.94 12.70
C SER A 80 -6.03 0.88 13.56
N SER A 81 -5.30 0.08 14.34
CA SER A 81 -5.89 -0.81 15.35
C SER A 81 -6.30 -0.09 16.62
N LEU A 82 -6.12 1.23 16.70
CA LEU A 82 -6.52 2.03 17.84
C LEU A 82 -7.88 2.67 17.52
N ASP A 83 -8.87 2.46 18.38
CA ASP A 83 -10.21 3.10 18.29
C ASP A 83 -10.16 4.63 18.46
N ASP A 84 -8.97 5.21 18.66
CA ASP A 84 -8.74 6.63 18.82
C ASP A 84 -7.93 7.17 17.63
N LEU A 85 -8.30 8.35 17.12
CA LEU A 85 -7.57 9.00 16.03
C LEU A 85 -6.31 9.64 16.61
N TYR A 86 -5.15 9.11 16.20
CA TYR A 86 -3.85 9.66 16.55
C TYR A 86 -3.26 10.45 15.36
N VAL A 87 -2.99 11.73 15.56
CA VAL A 87 -2.25 12.56 14.61
C VAL A 87 -0.84 12.78 15.15
N LEU A 88 0.16 12.29 14.42
CA LEU A 88 1.56 12.40 14.79
C LEU A 88 2.26 13.51 14.02
N PHE A 89 2.89 14.45 14.73
CA PHE A 89 3.76 15.46 14.13
C PHE A 89 5.18 15.29 14.66
N LYS A 90 6.15 15.08 13.77
CA LYS A 90 7.56 15.14 14.13
C LYS A 90 7.95 16.59 14.41
N VAL A 91 8.53 16.87 15.58
CA VAL A 91 8.85 18.25 16.01
C VAL A 91 10.02 18.83 15.21
N SER A 92 10.96 17.99 14.79
CA SER A 92 12.20 18.39 14.10
C SER A 92 12.73 17.24 13.27
N SER A 93 13.36 17.51 12.12
CA SER A 93 14.02 16.45 11.32
C SER A 93 15.26 15.86 12.01
N GLN A 94 15.81 16.56 13.01
CA GLN A 94 17.04 16.19 13.71
C GLN A 94 16.80 15.46 15.02
N ASP A 95 15.58 15.50 15.56
CA ASP A 95 15.25 14.94 16.87
C ASP A 95 14.14 13.87 16.76
N ASP A 96 14.23 12.83 17.57
CA ASP A 96 13.23 11.75 17.66
C ASP A 96 12.05 12.12 18.57
N LEU A 97 11.72 13.42 18.62
CA LEU A 97 10.62 13.94 19.40
C LEU A 97 9.38 14.11 18.52
N TYR A 98 8.29 13.48 18.94
CA TYR A 98 7.02 13.54 18.26
C TYR A 98 5.94 14.11 19.19
N VAL A 99 5.04 14.89 18.60
CA VAL A 99 3.79 15.30 19.22
C VAL A 99 2.70 14.38 18.73
N LEU A 100 2.06 13.70 19.67
CA LEU A 100 0.92 12.84 19.40
C LEU A 100 -0.34 13.55 19.88
N PHE A 101 -1.24 13.87 18.96
CA PHE A 101 -2.59 14.32 19.26
C PHE A 101 -3.51 13.11 19.24
N LYS A 102 -4.07 12.77 20.40
CA LYS A 102 -5.09 11.73 20.52
C LYS A 102 -6.46 12.39 20.62
N VAL A 103 -7.35 12.07 19.68
CA VAL A 103 -8.77 12.43 19.76
C VAL A 103 -9.55 11.18 20.15
N SER A 104 -10.13 11.20 21.35
CA SER A 104 -10.98 10.12 21.87
C SER A 104 -12.41 10.26 21.34
N SER A 105 -13.14 9.13 21.29
CA SER A 105 -14.60 9.09 21.03
C SER A 105 -15.46 9.90 22.02
N GLN A 106 -14.86 10.40 23.11
CA GLN A 106 -15.49 11.25 24.11
C GLN A 106 -15.15 12.75 23.97
N ASP A 107 -14.65 13.19 22.81
CA ASP A 107 -14.27 14.59 22.48
C ASP A 107 -13.10 15.19 23.31
N ASP A 108 -12.39 14.38 24.09
CA ASP A 108 -11.18 14.81 24.80
C ASP A 108 -9.93 14.75 23.90
N LEU A 109 -9.19 15.86 23.85
CA LEU A 109 -7.90 15.98 23.16
C LEU A 109 -6.74 15.81 24.16
N TYR A 110 -5.96 14.75 23.99
CA TYR A 110 -4.72 14.56 24.74
C TYR A 110 -3.52 14.91 23.86
N VAL A 111 -2.61 15.73 24.40
CA VAL A 111 -1.32 16.05 23.78
C VAL A 111 -0.22 15.33 24.54
N LEU A 112 0.41 14.36 23.90
CA LEU A 112 1.53 13.60 24.48
C LEU A 112 2.82 13.93 23.73
N PHE A 113 3.85 14.29 24.49
CA PHE A 113 5.22 14.37 23.99
C PHE A 113 5.87 13.02 24.22
N SER A 114 6.36 12.39 23.16
CA SER A 114 6.92 11.04 23.26
C SER A 114 8.13 10.90 22.35
N SER A 115 9.15 10.22 22.87
CA SER A 115 10.25 9.74 22.02
C SER A 115 9.75 8.62 21.11
N GLN A 116 10.52 8.29 20.07
CA GLN A 116 10.21 7.15 19.20
C GLN A 116 10.00 5.83 19.98
N ASP A 117 10.77 5.61 21.04
CA ASP A 117 10.66 4.43 21.89
C ASP A 117 9.38 4.46 22.75
N ASP A 118 8.97 5.63 23.22
CA ASP A 118 7.74 5.78 24.01
C ASP A 118 6.48 5.60 23.16
N LEU A 119 6.48 6.07 21.91
CA LEU A 119 5.42 5.78 20.94
C LEU A 119 5.32 4.28 20.65
N TYR A 120 6.48 3.60 20.57
CA TYR A 120 6.49 2.16 20.40
C TYR A 120 5.79 1.44 21.56
N VAL A 121 6.02 1.88 22.81
CA VAL A 121 5.37 1.35 24.01
C VAL A 121 3.88 1.68 24.05
N LEU A 122 3.48 2.91 23.74
CA LEU A 122 2.09 3.36 23.72
C LEU A 122 1.26 2.57 22.70
N PHE A 123 1.78 2.40 21.49
CA PHE A 123 1.14 1.62 20.43
C PHE A 123 1.24 0.10 20.66
N LYS A 124 2.02 -0.37 21.64
CA LYS A 124 2.12 -1.80 22.01
C LYS A 124 1.09 -2.18 23.09
N GLN A 125 0.45 -1.20 23.73
CA GLN A 125 -0.52 -1.45 24.81
C GLN A 125 -1.93 -1.84 24.32
N ASP A 126 -2.23 -1.75 23.02
CA ASP A 126 -3.52 -2.17 22.46
C ASP A 126 -3.45 -3.53 21.73
N LYS A 127 -4.53 -4.31 21.81
CA LYS A 127 -4.59 -5.77 21.62
C LYS A 127 -4.95 -6.21 20.20
N GLY A 128 -5.16 -5.29 19.26
CA GLY A 128 -5.65 -5.61 17.91
C GLY A 128 -4.58 -5.97 16.87
N PHE A 129 -3.38 -5.42 16.98
CA PHE A 129 -2.31 -5.65 16.00
C PHE A 129 -1.51 -6.92 16.30
N ASP A 130 -1.62 -7.92 15.40
CA ASP A 130 -0.79 -9.11 15.42
C ASP A 130 0.41 -8.94 14.48
N ARG A 131 1.61 -8.76 15.06
CA ARG A 131 2.85 -8.64 14.30
C ARG A 131 3.12 -9.85 13.41
N HIS A 132 2.81 -11.06 13.85
CA HIS A 132 3.01 -12.26 13.06
C HIS A 132 2.09 -12.29 11.84
N LEU A 133 0.85 -11.84 12.01
CA LEU A 133 -0.09 -11.69 10.91
C LEU A 133 0.38 -10.63 9.90
N PHE A 134 0.89 -9.50 10.40
CA PHE A 134 1.45 -8.43 9.58
C PHE A 134 2.64 -8.91 8.74
N GLU A 135 3.59 -9.63 9.33
CA GLU A 135 4.73 -10.17 8.58
C GLU A 135 4.25 -11.08 7.44
N LYS A 136 3.25 -11.93 7.69
CA LYS A 136 2.63 -12.75 6.63
C LYS A 136 1.98 -11.92 5.53
N GLN A 137 1.27 -10.84 5.87
CA GLN A 137 0.72 -9.90 4.88
C GLN A 137 1.83 -9.28 4.03
N MET A 138 2.94 -8.86 4.65
CA MET A 138 4.08 -8.29 3.93
C MET A 138 4.77 -9.34 3.06
N SER A 139 4.85 -10.60 3.48
CA SER A 139 5.39 -11.67 2.65
C SER A 139 4.58 -11.93 1.38
N VAL A 140 3.24 -11.84 1.48
CA VAL A 140 2.35 -11.88 0.30
C VAL A 140 2.59 -10.64 -0.56
N MET A 141 2.64 -9.44 0.03
CA MET A 141 2.85 -8.19 -0.71
C MET A 141 4.18 -8.20 -1.48
N ARG A 142 5.28 -8.63 -0.85
CA ARG A 142 6.59 -8.76 -1.51
C ARG A 142 6.54 -9.75 -2.67
N GLY A 143 5.82 -10.86 -2.53
CA GLY A 143 5.60 -11.81 -3.63
C GLY A 143 4.81 -11.20 -4.80
N GLN A 144 3.80 -10.38 -4.50
CA GLN A 144 3.06 -9.63 -5.53
C GLN A 144 3.93 -8.59 -6.23
N ILE A 145 4.74 -7.84 -5.47
CA ILE A 145 5.72 -6.89 -6.01
C ILE A 145 6.72 -7.60 -6.93
N LEU A 146 7.23 -8.77 -6.53
CA LEU A 146 8.15 -9.56 -7.34
C LEU A 146 7.51 -9.95 -8.69
N ASN A 147 6.30 -10.49 -8.66
CA ASN A 147 5.57 -10.86 -9.88
C ASN A 147 5.29 -9.65 -10.78
N LEU A 148 4.88 -8.51 -10.19
CA LEU A 148 4.63 -7.27 -10.92
C LEU A 148 5.92 -6.73 -11.55
N THR A 149 7.02 -6.68 -10.82
CA THR A 149 8.33 -6.25 -11.33
C THR A 149 8.75 -7.11 -12.52
N GLN A 150 8.60 -8.43 -12.44
CA GLN A 150 8.92 -9.32 -13.56
C GLN A 150 7.98 -9.11 -14.75
N ALA A 151 6.68 -8.97 -14.52
CA ALA A 151 5.71 -8.71 -15.59
C ALA A 151 5.98 -7.39 -16.32
N LEU A 152 6.38 -6.33 -15.59
CA LEU A 152 6.76 -5.05 -16.17
C LEU A 152 8.07 -5.14 -16.96
N LYS A 153 9.07 -5.90 -16.47
CA LYS A 153 10.33 -6.14 -17.20
C LYS A 153 10.07 -6.85 -18.52
N ASP A 154 9.25 -7.89 -18.49
CA ASP A 154 8.90 -8.75 -19.63
C ASP A 154 7.92 -8.11 -20.62
N GLY A 155 7.32 -6.96 -20.29
CA GLY A 155 6.29 -6.33 -21.13
C GLY A 155 5.01 -7.16 -21.21
N ARG A 156 4.63 -7.84 -20.12
CA ARG A 156 3.40 -8.63 -20.03
C ARG A 156 2.17 -7.76 -19.95
N SER A 157 1.00 -8.35 -20.15
CA SER A 157 -0.32 -7.76 -19.92
C SER A 157 -0.83 -8.04 -18.49
N PRO A 158 -1.80 -7.25 -17.98
CA PRO A 158 -2.42 -7.50 -16.68
C PRO A 158 -2.97 -8.92 -16.52
N VAL A 159 -3.55 -9.51 -17.58
CA VAL A 159 -4.06 -10.89 -17.53
C VAL A 159 -2.95 -11.92 -17.39
N GLN A 160 -1.79 -11.68 -18.02
CA GLN A 160 -0.63 -12.56 -17.88
C GLN A 160 0.02 -12.44 -16.50
N LEU A 161 -0.03 -11.26 -15.88
CA LEU A 161 0.42 -11.05 -14.50
C LEU A 161 -0.40 -11.89 -13.52
N VAL A 162 -1.74 -11.84 -13.58
CA VAL A 162 -2.59 -12.60 -12.64
C VAL A 162 -2.51 -14.11 -12.84
N GLN A 163 -2.01 -14.57 -13.99
CA GLN A 163 -1.77 -15.99 -14.28
C GLN A 163 -0.41 -16.47 -13.75
N MET A 164 0.45 -15.57 -13.28
CA MET A 164 1.74 -15.96 -12.71
C MET A 164 1.51 -16.77 -11.43
N PRO A 165 2.36 -17.78 -11.17
CA PRO A 165 2.30 -18.53 -9.91
C PRO A 165 2.41 -17.58 -8.72
N ALA A 166 1.58 -17.82 -7.70
CA ALA A 166 1.63 -17.07 -6.46
C ALA A 166 2.97 -17.31 -5.75
N VAL A 167 3.69 -16.23 -5.45
CA VAL A 167 4.95 -16.27 -4.71
C VAL A 167 4.73 -15.62 -3.33
N ILE A 168 5.45 -16.11 -2.34
CA ILE A 168 5.56 -15.51 -1.01
C ILE A 168 7.06 -15.29 -0.78
N VAL A 169 7.43 -14.11 -0.29
CA VAL A 169 8.82 -13.78 0.04
C VAL A 169 8.91 -13.50 1.53
N GLU A 170 9.45 -14.46 2.28
CA GLU A 170 9.74 -14.31 3.70
C GLU A 170 11.04 -13.50 3.89
N ARG A 171 11.16 -12.85 5.05
CA ARG A 171 12.35 -12.07 5.42
C ARG A 171 13.35 -12.94 6.18
#